data_AF-A0A7C8P4B2-F1
#
_entry.id   AF-A0A7C8P4B2-F1
#
_cell.length_a   1.000
_cell.length_b   1.000
_cell.length_c   1.000
_cell.angle_alpha   90.00
_cell.angle_beta   90.00
_cell.angle_gamma   90.00
#
_symmetry.space_group_name_H-M   'P 1'
#
loop_
_entity.id
_entity.type
_entity.pdbx_description
1 polymer ?
#
loop_
_entity_poly.entity_id
_entity_poly.type
_entity_poly.pdbx_seq_one_letter_code
_entity_poly.pdbx_strand_id
1 'polypeptide(L)'
;MGSKLPQLSLPLLKSLLSPSTTPTSLLSSLQSLEPRASITTVDSSTSEILSNYYSLYLLTLILVDDLTEARALTNRIDTQLLHNDAAIISSYRVLQAVWSKDYVAFHQTMQGAPWGDITAVLAGRVLPLSLEPYHD
;
A
#
# COMPACT_ATOMS: atom_id res chain seq x y z
N MET A 1 21.64 -16.35 14.57
CA MET A 1 20.99 -17.04 13.43
C MET A 1 20.56 -15.98 12.45
N GLY A 2 21.18 -15.92 11.27
CA GLY A 2 20.90 -14.89 10.27
C GLY A 2 19.57 -15.15 9.59
N SER A 3 18.51 -14.53 10.08
CA SER A 3 17.22 -14.48 9.39
C SER A 3 17.47 -13.81 8.06
N LYS A 4 17.58 -14.61 7.00
CA LYS A 4 17.70 -14.15 5.61
C LYS A 4 16.40 -13.41 5.31
N LEU A 5 16.40 -12.10 5.57
CA LEU A 5 15.25 -11.24 5.28
C LEU A 5 14.82 -11.51 3.84
N PRO A 6 13.53 -11.76 3.58
CA PRO A 6 13.07 -12.08 2.25
C PRO A 6 13.49 -10.96 1.29
N GLN A 7 13.99 -11.33 0.12
CA GLN A 7 14.32 -10.35 -0.89
C GLN A 7 13.03 -9.68 -1.35
N LEU A 8 13.04 -8.34 -1.41
CA LEU A 8 11.90 -7.56 -1.88
C LEU A 8 11.71 -7.86 -3.37
N SER A 9 10.64 -8.60 -3.70
CA SER A 9 10.36 -9.05 -5.06
C SER A 9 8.85 -9.07 -5.30
N LEU A 10 8.41 -8.74 -6.52
CA LEU A 10 7.00 -8.83 -6.93
C LEU A 10 6.31 -10.16 -6.59
N PRO A 11 6.92 -11.35 -6.85
CA PRO A 11 6.30 -12.62 -6.47
C PRO A 11 6.09 -12.77 -4.96
N LEU A 12 6.94 -12.17 -4.14
CA LEU A 12 6.79 -12.18 -2.69
C LEU A 12 5.55 -11.35 -2.28
N LEU A 13 5.41 -10.15 -2.85
CA LEU A 13 4.23 -9.29 -2.63
C LEU A 13 2.94 -10.01 -3.03
N LYS A 14 2.92 -10.65 -4.21
CA LYS A 14 1.78 -11.47 -4.66
C LYS A 14 1.46 -12.62 -3.70
N SER A 15 2.47 -13.30 -3.17
CA SER A 15 2.27 -14.39 -2.21
C SER A 15 1.64 -13.89 -0.91
N LEU A 16 1.98 -12.68 -0.45
CA LEU A 16 1.39 -12.08 0.74
C LEU A 16 -0.10 -11.75 0.57
N LEU A 17 -0.50 -11.36 -0.65
CA LEU A 17 -1.90 -11.06 -1.04
C LEU A 17 -2.81 -12.29 -1.19
N SER A 18 -2.42 -13.42 -0.60
CA SER A 18 -3.25 -14.61 -0.55
C SER A 18 -4.64 -14.27 0.01
N PRO A 19 -5.73 -14.85 -0.52
CA PRO A 19 -7.08 -14.44 -0.17
C PRO A 19 -7.43 -14.67 1.31
N SER A 20 -6.70 -15.56 1.99
CA SER A 20 -6.82 -15.85 3.42
C SER A 20 -6.00 -14.92 4.31
N THR A 21 -5.18 -14.02 3.75
CA THR A 21 -4.34 -13.13 4.54
C THR A 21 -5.17 -12.00 5.14
N THR A 22 -5.11 -11.86 6.47
CA THR A 22 -5.71 -10.74 7.18
C THR A 22 -4.89 -9.47 6.97
N PRO A 23 -5.52 -8.28 6.90
CA PRO A 23 -4.81 -7.03 6.69
C PRO A 23 -3.75 -6.77 7.76
N THR A 24 -3.97 -7.18 9.01
CA THR A 24 -2.99 -7.08 10.10
C THR A 24 -1.77 -7.99 9.92
N SER A 25 -1.96 -9.22 9.43
CA SER A 25 -0.84 -10.13 9.13
C SER A 25 -0.05 -9.66 7.90
N LEU A 26 -0.77 -9.13 6.91
CA LEU A 26 -0.16 -8.53 5.72
C LEU A 26 0.66 -7.29 6.12
N LEU A 27 0.11 -6.45 7.01
CA LEU A 27 0.80 -5.31 7.58
C LEU A 27 2.10 -5.74 8.25
N SER A 28 2.05 -6.65 9.22
CA SER A 28 3.23 -7.13 9.95
C SER A 28 4.33 -7.68 9.03
N SER A 29 3.92 -8.37 7.95
CA SER A 29 4.84 -8.86 6.93
C SER A 29 5.48 -7.71 6.15
N LEU A 30 4.70 -6.69 5.76
CA LEU A 30 5.22 -5.50 5.09
C LEU A 30 6.14 -4.67 6.00
N GLN A 31 5.80 -4.48 7.28
CA GLN A 31 6.66 -3.77 8.24
C GLN A 31 8.01 -4.47 8.39
N SER A 32 8.01 -5.81 8.40
CA SER A 32 9.25 -6.60 8.44
C SER A 32 10.14 -6.42 7.20
N LEU A 33 9.56 -6.03 6.07
CA LEU A 33 10.25 -5.76 4.81
C LEU A 33 10.64 -4.28 4.65
N GLU A 34 10.09 -3.39 5.46
CA GLU A 34 10.39 -1.95 5.45
C GLU A 34 11.89 -1.66 5.52
N PRO A 35 12.67 -2.21 6.47
CA PRO A 35 14.10 -1.93 6.54
C PRO A 35 14.85 -2.40 5.27
N ARG A 36 14.33 -3.41 4.55
CA ARG A 36 14.88 -3.81 3.25
C ARG A 36 14.51 -2.83 2.14
N ALA A 37 13.29 -2.30 2.14
CA ALA A 37 12.86 -1.29 1.19
C ALA A 37 13.66 0.01 1.36
N SER A 38 13.88 0.46 2.61
CA SER A 38 14.63 1.69 2.89
C SER A 38 16.12 1.63 2.52
N ILE A 39 16.76 0.47 2.59
CA ILE A 39 18.16 0.30 2.13
C ILE A 39 18.28 0.01 0.64
N THR A 40 17.16 -0.26 -0.05
CA THR A 40 17.16 -0.54 -1.49
C THR A 40 17.22 0.78 -2.23
N THR A 41 18.29 0.99 -2.98
CA THR A 41 18.42 2.17 -3.84
C THR A 41 17.37 2.15 -4.94
N VAL A 42 16.76 3.32 -5.19
CA VAL A 42 15.81 3.50 -6.29
C VAL A 42 16.57 3.51 -7.61
N ASP A 43 16.45 2.41 -8.36
CA ASP A 43 16.94 2.24 -9.72
C ASP A 43 15.76 1.88 -10.64
N SER A 44 15.92 1.98 -11.95
CA SER A 44 14.90 1.58 -12.94
C SER A 44 14.35 0.16 -12.69
N SER A 45 15.19 -0.75 -12.21
CA SER A 45 14.80 -2.16 -11.94
C SER A 45 14.08 -2.36 -10.61
N THR A 46 14.39 -1.53 -9.61
CA THR A 46 13.83 -1.63 -8.24
C THR A 46 12.68 -0.65 -8.00
N SER A 47 12.57 0.41 -8.81
CA SER A 47 11.54 1.43 -8.74
C SER A 47 10.14 0.82 -8.86
N GLU A 48 9.94 -0.13 -9.78
CA GLU A 48 8.67 -0.83 -9.92
C GLU A 48 8.32 -1.66 -8.67
N ILE A 49 9.31 -2.35 -8.09
CA ILE A 49 9.12 -3.18 -6.90
C ILE A 49 8.80 -2.29 -5.69
N LEU A 50 9.55 -1.21 -5.50
CA LEU A 50 9.33 -0.25 -4.42
C LEU A 50 7.97 0.44 -4.57
N SER A 51 7.59 0.81 -5.79
CA SER A 51 6.27 1.38 -6.07
C SER A 51 5.13 0.46 -5.66
N ASN A 52 5.17 -0.81 -6.09
CA ASN A 52 4.17 -1.80 -5.70
C ASN A 52 4.16 -2.02 -4.18
N TYR A 53 5.35 -2.13 -3.56
CA TYR A 53 5.48 -2.32 -2.12
C TYR A 53 4.89 -1.16 -1.32
N TYR A 54 5.26 0.09 -1.62
CA TYR A 54 4.77 1.27 -0.90
C TYR A 54 3.27 1.49 -1.12
N SER A 55 2.78 1.28 -2.35
CA SER A 55 1.34 1.36 -2.65
C SER A 55 0.54 0.33 -1.83
N LEU A 56 1.02 -0.92 -1.78
CA LEU A 56 0.41 -1.97 -0.95
C LEU A 56 0.44 -1.63 0.54
N TYR A 57 1.58 -1.12 1.03
CA TYR A 57 1.74 -0.79 2.44
C TYR A 57 0.78 0.32 2.86
N LEU A 58 0.66 1.38 2.06
CA LEU A 58 -0.32 2.45 2.29
C LEU A 58 -1.76 1.94 2.30
N LEU A 59 -2.16 1.16 1.29
CA LEU A 59 -3.51 0.59 1.24
C LEU A 59 -3.80 -0.36 2.40
N THR A 60 -2.80 -1.12 2.86
CA THR A 60 -2.94 -2.00 4.01
C THR A 60 -3.10 -1.23 5.30
N LEU A 61 -2.37 -0.14 5.47
CA LEU A 61 -2.53 0.76 6.61
C LEU A 61 -3.92 1.38 6.64
N ILE A 62 -4.45 1.79 5.48
CA ILE A 62 -5.83 2.26 5.34
C ILE A 62 -6.83 1.16 5.70
N LEU A 63 -6.58 -0.10 5.30
CA LEU A 63 -7.42 -1.25 5.67
C LEU A 63 -7.44 -1.54 7.17
N VAL A 64 -6.33 -1.28 7.87
CA VAL A 64 -6.20 -1.46 9.33
C VAL A 64 -6.64 -0.20 10.09
N ASP A 65 -7.11 0.83 9.38
CA ASP A 65 -7.44 2.17 9.91
C ASP A 65 -6.24 2.88 10.58
N ASP A 66 -5.01 2.45 10.27
CA ASP A 66 -3.78 3.02 10.85
C ASP A 66 -3.25 4.18 9.99
N LEU A 67 -4.04 5.26 9.96
CA LEU A 67 -3.74 6.44 9.15
C LEU A 67 -2.51 7.22 9.65
N THR A 68 -2.20 7.10 10.93
CA THR A 68 -1.02 7.73 11.54
C THR A 68 0.25 7.15 10.97
N GLU A 69 0.35 5.81 10.95
CA GLU A 69 1.49 5.12 10.37
C GLU A 69 1.54 5.31 8.85
N ALA A 70 0.40 5.35 8.16
CA ALA A 70 0.35 5.64 6.72
C ALA A 70 0.98 7.01 6.40
N ARG A 71 0.69 8.03 7.22
CA ARG A 71 1.28 9.36 7.07
C ARG A 71 2.76 9.40 7.44
N ALA A 72 3.17 8.63 8.45
CA ALA A 72 4.59 8.48 8.77
C ALA A 72 5.34 7.85 7.59
N LEU A 73 4.75 6.83 6.95
CA LEU A 73 5.30 6.17 5.78
C LEU A 73 5.47 7.15 4.61
N THR A 74 4.48 8.00 4.32
CA THR A 74 4.58 8.96 3.20
C THR A 74 5.71 9.97 3.40
N ASN A 75 6.06 10.29 4.64
CA ASN A 75 7.23 11.13 4.94
C ASN A 75 8.56 10.37 4.81
N ARG A 76 8.54 9.04 4.88
CA ARG A 76 9.72 8.16 4.73
C ARG A 76 9.96 7.74 3.28
N ILE A 77 8.91 7.74 2.46
CA ILE A 77 9.01 7.47 1.02
C ILE A 77 9.81 8.58 0.36
N ASP A 78 10.72 8.18 -0.52
CA ASP A 78 11.53 9.13 -1.28
C ASP A 78 10.64 9.98 -2.20
N THR A 79 10.84 11.30 -2.18
CA THR A 79 10.06 12.25 -3.00
C THR A 79 10.16 11.97 -4.50
N GLN A 80 11.23 11.28 -4.94
CA GLN A 80 11.36 10.84 -6.32
C GLN A 80 10.27 9.83 -6.68
N LEU A 81 10.02 8.83 -5.83
CA LEU A 81 8.96 7.85 -6.04
C LEU A 81 7.57 8.49 -5.92
N LEU A 82 7.42 9.41 -4.96
CA LEU A 82 6.16 10.10 -4.69
C LEU A 82 5.69 11.00 -5.84
N HIS A 83 6.60 11.49 -6.68
CA HIS A 83 6.24 12.27 -7.87
C HIS A 83 6.30 11.49 -9.18
N ASN A 84 7.11 10.43 -9.26
CA ASN A 84 7.32 9.68 -10.49
C ASN A 84 6.28 8.57 -10.70
N ASP A 85 5.65 8.08 -9.61
CA ASP A 85 4.78 6.93 -9.68
C ASP A 85 3.29 7.25 -9.43
N ALA A 86 2.47 7.02 -10.44
CA ALA A 86 1.03 7.30 -10.40
C ALA A 86 0.27 6.44 -9.38
N ALA A 87 0.73 5.22 -9.08
CA ALA A 87 0.09 4.34 -8.10
C ALA A 87 0.36 4.82 -6.67
N ILE A 88 1.56 5.31 -6.37
CA ILE A 88 1.88 5.91 -5.06
C ILE A 88 1.08 7.20 -4.88
N ILE A 89 1.06 8.08 -5.89
CA ILE A 89 0.27 9.33 -5.85
C ILE A 89 -1.20 9.02 -5.58
N SER A 90 -1.74 8.02 -6.27
CA SER A 90 -3.12 7.58 -6.07
C SER A 90 -3.34 7.05 -4.65
N SER A 91 -2.45 6.21 -4.14
CA SER A 91 -2.49 5.68 -2.77
C SER A 91 -2.47 6.80 -1.73
N TYR A 92 -1.67 7.84 -1.96
CA TYR A 92 -1.63 9.04 -1.11
C TYR A 92 -2.95 9.83 -1.15
N ARG A 93 -3.54 9.99 -2.33
CA ARG A 93 -4.86 10.65 -2.48
C ARG A 93 -5.95 9.86 -1.77
N VAL A 94 -5.93 8.53 -1.85
CA VAL A 94 -6.83 7.66 -1.10
C VAL A 94 -6.66 7.88 0.41
N LEU A 95 -5.42 7.89 0.92
CA LEU A 95 -5.13 8.19 2.34
C LEU A 95 -5.71 9.56 2.75
N GLN A 96 -5.48 10.59 1.95
CA GLN A 96 -5.97 11.95 2.24
C GLN A 96 -7.51 12.02 2.22
N ALA A 97 -8.15 11.31 1.30
CA ALA A 97 -9.59 11.20 1.21
C ALA A 97 -10.18 10.51 2.45
N VAL A 98 -9.61 9.38 2.87
CA VAL A 98 -10.02 8.67 4.10
C VAL A 98 -9.83 9.55 5.33
N TRP A 99 -8.68 10.23 5.44
CA TRP A 99 -8.41 11.17 6.53
C TRP A 99 -9.43 12.32 6.61
N SER A 100 -9.81 12.85 5.45
CA SER A 100 -10.82 13.93 5.36
C SER A 100 -12.25 13.42 5.45
N LYS A 101 -12.44 12.09 5.57
CA LYS A 101 -13.74 11.40 5.49
C LYS A 101 -14.50 11.70 4.21
N ASP A 102 -13.77 11.96 3.13
CA ASP A 102 -14.31 12.22 1.80
C ASP A 102 -14.38 10.91 1.01
N TYR A 103 -15.48 10.19 1.22
CA TYR A 103 -15.74 8.91 0.56
C TYR A 103 -15.92 9.06 -0.96
N VAL A 104 -16.34 10.24 -1.44
CA VAL A 104 -16.50 10.50 -2.88
C VAL A 104 -15.14 10.55 -3.56
N ALA A 105 -14.20 11.34 -3.00
CA ALA A 105 -12.83 11.42 -3.48
C ALA A 105 -12.11 10.06 -3.36
N PHE A 106 -12.39 9.30 -2.30
CA PHE A 106 -11.90 7.93 -2.13
C PHE A 106 -12.34 7.04 -3.29
N HIS A 107 -13.65 6.95 -3.55
CA HIS A 107 -14.19 6.11 -4.62
C HIS A 107 -13.70 6.54 -6.01
N GLN A 108 -13.67 7.85 -6.28
CA GLN A 108 -13.15 8.38 -7.55
C GLN A 108 -11.68 8.04 -7.76
N THR A 109 -10.86 8.16 -6.72
CA THR A 109 -9.44 7.81 -6.80
C THR A 109 -9.27 6.31 -6.94
N MET A 110 -10.05 5.50 -6.20
CA MET A 110 -10.04 4.04 -6.31
C MET A 110 -10.48 3.52 -7.68
N GLN A 111 -11.37 4.22 -8.38
CA GLN A 111 -11.77 3.83 -9.73
C GLN A 111 -10.85 4.40 -10.83
N GLY A 112 -10.25 5.56 -10.60
CA GLY A 112 -9.44 6.27 -11.60
C GLY A 112 -7.94 5.98 -11.54
N ALA A 113 -7.46 5.35 -10.48
CA ALA A 113 -6.04 5.09 -10.28
C ALA A 113 -5.53 3.91 -11.14
N PRO A 114 -4.34 4.02 -11.75
CA PRO A 114 -3.69 2.92 -12.44
C PRO A 114 -3.09 1.95 -11.43
N TRP A 115 -3.95 1.21 -10.70
CA TRP A 115 -3.50 0.19 -9.79
C TRP A 115 -2.71 -0.86 -10.57
N GLY A 116 -1.45 -1.08 -10.21
CA GLY A 116 -0.69 -2.22 -10.73
C GLY A 116 -1.43 -3.54 -10.42
N ASP A 117 -1.15 -4.60 -11.19
CA ASP A 117 -1.80 -5.92 -11.06
C ASP A 117 -1.91 -6.43 -9.62
N ILE A 118 -0.89 -6.13 -8.81
CA ILE A 118 -0.78 -6.57 -7.42
C ILE A 118 -1.66 -5.71 -6.51
N THR A 119 -1.57 -4.39 -6.66
CA THR A 119 -2.28 -3.40 -5.86
C THR A 119 -3.79 -3.43 -6.12
N ALA A 120 -4.22 -3.76 -7.34
CA ALA A 120 -5.62 -3.88 -7.72
C ALA A 120 -6.37 -4.94 -6.88
N VAL A 121 -5.71 -6.05 -6.54
CA VAL A 121 -6.29 -7.10 -5.69
C VAL A 121 -6.63 -6.57 -4.30
N LEU A 122 -5.73 -5.76 -3.72
CA LEU A 122 -5.96 -5.15 -2.42
C LEU A 122 -6.99 -4.02 -2.51
N ALA A 123 -6.93 -3.20 -3.57
CA ALA A 123 -7.89 -2.14 -3.82
C ALA A 123 -9.33 -2.67 -3.88
N GLY A 124 -9.55 -3.82 -4.53
CA GLY A 124 -10.83 -4.53 -4.53
C GLY A 124 -11.31 -4.98 -3.15
N ARG A 125 -10.42 -5.16 -2.18
CA ARG A 125 -10.76 -5.45 -0.76
C ARG A 125 -11.05 -4.20 0.06
N VAL A 126 -10.43 -3.06 -0.26
CA VAL A 126 -10.70 -1.79 0.43
C VAL A 126 -12.05 -1.19 0.01
N LEU A 127 -12.41 -1.36 -1.26
CA LEU A 127 -13.69 -0.89 -1.84
C LEU A 127 -14.94 -1.28 -1.02
N PRO A 128 -15.13 -2.55 -0.59
CA PRO A 128 -16.28 -2.95 0.20
C PRO A 128 -16.25 -2.47 1.66
N LEU A 129 -15.08 -2.23 2.27
CA LEU A 129 -14.98 -1.74 3.66
C LEU A 129 -15.55 -0.32 3.83
N SER A 130 -15.45 0.51 2.78
CA SER A 130 -16.10 1.82 2.77
C SER A 130 -17.62 1.75 2.53
N LEU A 131 -18.13 0.57 2.19
CA LEU A 131 -19.52 0.27 1.85
C LEU A 131 -20.22 -0.60 2.90
N GLU A 132 -19.67 -0.79 4.10
CA GLU A 132 -20.49 -1.22 5.23
C GLU A 132 -21.24 0.02 5.75
N PRO A 133 -22.52 0.24 5.36
CA PRO A 133 -23.37 1.04 6.20
C PRO A 133 -23.44 0.32 7.53
N TYR A 134 -23.40 1.10 8.60
CA TYR A 134 -24.14 0.84 9.83
C TYR A 134 -25.34 -0.09 9.55
N HIS A 135 -25.17 -1.39 9.81
CA HIS A 135 -26.30 -2.31 9.83
C HIS A 135 -26.64 -2.46 11.30
N ASP A 136 -27.73 -1.79 11.66
CA ASP A 136 -28.45 -1.83 12.93
C ASP A 136 -28.64 -3.26 13.47
#